data_AF-A0A5P0YLR3-F1
#
_entry.id   AF-A0A5P0YLR3-F1
#
_cell.length_a   1.000
_cell.length_b   1.000
_cell.length_c   1.000
_cell.angle_alpha   90.00
_cell.angle_beta   90.00
_cell.angle_gamma   90.00
#
_symmetry.space_group_name_H-M   'P 1'
#
loop_
_entity.id
_entity.type
_entity.pdbx_description
1 polymer ?
#
loop_
_entity_poly.entity_id
_entity_poly.type
_entity_poly.pdbx_seq_one_letter_code
_entity_poly.pdbx_strand_id
1 'polypeptide(L)'
;MFPLWPLFQPNRTLIRPRAIDQLVGLVDAAAERGLDVSVDGLQGHLSSFDFTPSWVHTWHRRNLFTDPEVVDAQAAYLRALAEPLADRPNFLGMTLGNEVNQFSGPPHPDPDPCTPAQAGRWLERLLAACEAAAPGRLHVHGEYDALWFRDDHPFTPAHAARLGGATVVHSWVFNGTAQRHGPLAPATLRHAEYQIELSKAWAEPGRPVWLQEVGAPAPLVPPDAAPEFARRTLDHVSDCADLYAVTWWCSHDVPRSLADFPELEYSLGLMTSGREVKQLGATVAEWAAALRAAPPEPRPRRTALVLDAGAVETAPGRSTAAPGGAFCETWARLAADGARPAVVLAQHARDPAHLAPRGITDVVWPHDVGRTGPTPPRRSP
;
A
#
# COMPACT_ATOMS: atom_id res chain seq x y z
N MET A 1 11.81 -7.34 0.70
CA MET A 1 12.50 -8.42 -0.05
C MET A 1 11.48 -9.49 -0.35
N PHE A 2 11.61 -10.21 -1.46
CA PHE A 2 10.52 -11.02 -2.01
C PHE A 2 10.92 -12.51 -2.21
N PRO A 3 11.04 -13.32 -1.15
CA PRO A 3 11.31 -14.76 -1.25
C PRO A 3 10.14 -15.52 -1.90
N LEU A 4 10.36 -16.16 -3.05
CA LEU A 4 9.30 -16.87 -3.78
C LEU A 4 8.76 -18.08 -2.99
N TRP A 5 7.48 -18.03 -2.61
CA TRP A 5 6.83 -19.05 -1.78
C TRP A 5 7.04 -20.51 -2.25
N PRO A 6 6.85 -20.89 -3.53
CA PRO A 6 7.03 -22.27 -4.00
C PRO A 6 8.48 -22.77 -3.87
N LEU A 7 9.47 -21.88 -3.89
CA LEU A 7 10.86 -22.26 -3.71
C LEU A 7 11.20 -22.49 -2.24
N PHE A 8 10.55 -21.79 -1.32
CA PHE A 8 10.80 -21.93 0.11
C PHE A 8 9.97 -23.07 0.71
N GLN A 9 8.71 -23.24 0.30
CA GLN A 9 7.79 -24.26 0.81
C GLN A 9 7.19 -25.11 -0.33
N PRO A 10 8.00 -25.94 -1.02
CA PRO A 10 7.53 -26.74 -2.16
C PRO A 10 6.54 -27.85 -1.78
N ASN A 11 6.50 -28.24 -0.50
CA ASN A 11 5.49 -29.13 0.06
C ASN A 11 4.95 -28.50 1.33
N ARG A 12 3.66 -28.71 1.63
CA ARG A 12 2.97 -28.14 2.79
C ARG A 12 3.74 -28.32 4.11
N THR A 13 4.46 -29.43 4.27
CA THR A 13 5.22 -29.75 5.49
C THR A 13 6.74 -29.67 5.32
N LEU A 14 7.24 -29.17 4.18
CA LEU A 14 8.67 -28.97 3.94
C LEU A 14 8.97 -27.50 3.65
N ILE A 15 9.66 -26.85 4.59
CA ILE A 15 10.30 -25.55 4.39
C ILE A 15 11.78 -25.82 4.13
N ARG A 16 12.31 -25.37 2.99
CA ARG A 16 13.69 -25.68 2.55
C ARG A 16 14.71 -24.88 3.38
N PRO A 17 15.53 -25.52 4.24
CA PRO A 17 16.48 -24.79 5.09
C PRO A 17 17.48 -23.97 4.27
N ARG A 18 17.93 -24.50 3.12
CA ARG A 18 18.83 -23.78 2.23
C ARG A 18 18.25 -22.48 1.67
N ALA A 19 16.94 -22.41 1.46
CA ALA A 19 16.28 -21.19 1.00
C ALA A 19 16.28 -20.13 2.12
N ILE A 20 16.07 -20.57 3.37
CA ILE A 20 16.20 -19.71 4.57
C ILE A 20 17.62 -19.16 4.70
N ASP A 21 18.65 -20.01 4.57
CA ASP A 21 20.06 -19.57 4.62
C ASP A 21 20.36 -18.49 3.56
N GLN A 22 19.79 -18.63 2.35
CA GLN A 22 19.96 -17.67 1.27
C GLN A 22 19.28 -16.33 1.57
N LEU A 23 18.07 -16.36 2.14
CA LEU A 23 17.40 -15.15 2.62
C LEU A 23 18.23 -14.46 3.70
N VAL A 24 18.68 -15.21 4.69
CA VAL A 24 19.53 -14.71 5.78
C VAL A 24 20.80 -14.04 5.23
N GLY A 25 21.50 -14.71 4.31
CA GLY A 25 22.69 -14.14 3.68
C GLY A 25 22.41 -12.85 2.90
N LEU A 26 21.22 -12.72 2.31
CA LEU A 26 20.81 -11.48 1.63
C LEU A 26 20.50 -10.35 2.62
N VAL A 27 19.85 -10.65 3.75
CA VAL A 27 19.61 -9.69 4.83
C VAL A 27 20.92 -9.19 5.44
N ASP A 28 21.88 -10.10 5.65
CA ASP A 28 23.22 -9.74 6.15
C ASP A 28 23.98 -8.88 5.14
N ALA A 29 23.91 -9.21 3.84
CA ALA A 29 24.51 -8.39 2.78
C ALA A 29 23.88 -6.98 2.70
N ALA A 30 22.58 -6.83 3.00
CA ALA A 30 21.95 -5.52 3.10
C ALA A 30 22.47 -4.75 4.33
N ALA A 31 22.65 -5.42 5.47
CA ALA A 31 23.21 -4.82 6.69
C ALA A 31 24.62 -4.24 6.47
N GLU A 32 25.49 -4.98 5.76
CA GLU A 32 26.83 -4.53 5.37
C GLU A 32 26.83 -3.21 4.57
N ARG A 33 25.69 -2.88 3.95
CA ARG A 33 25.48 -1.67 3.13
C ARG A 33 24.65 -0.62 3.85
N GLY A 34 24.37 -0.81 5.14
CA GLY A 34 23.59 0.11 5.96
C GLY A 34 22.11 0.17 5.57
N LEU A 35 21.57 -0.93 5.03
CA LEU A 35 20.17 -1.03 4.62
C LEU A 35 19.37 -1.87 5.62
N ASP A 36 18.29 -1.27 6.10
CA ASP A 36 17.22 -1.98 6.79
C ASP A 36 16.38 -2.79 5.80
N VAL A 37 15.79 -3.87 6.29
CA VAL A 37 15.10 -4.87 5.47
C VAL A 37 13.76 -5.24 6.09
N SER A 38 12.71 -5.18 5.27
CA SER A 38 11.47 -5.94 5.49
C SER A 38 11.38 -7.09 4.50
N VAL A 39 10.71 -8.18 4.90
CA VAL A 39 10.57 -9.41 4.10
C VAL A 39 9.10 -9.71 3.86
N ASP A 40 8.72 -9.87 2.61
CA ASP A 40 7.37 -10.26 2.16
C ASP A 40 7.28 -11.78 2.08
N GLY A 41 6.64 -12.39 3.07
CA GLY A 41 6.74 -13.84 3.27
C GLY A 41 6.03 -14.66 2.19
N LEU A 42 4.72 -14.48 2.09
CA LEU A 42 3.86 -15.09 1.07
C LEU A 42 4.00 -14.30 -0.23
N GLN A 43 5.18 -14.34 -0.85
CA GLN A 43 5.35 -13.83 -2.21
C GLN A 43 4.65 -14.79 -3.17
N GLY A 44 3.33 -14.64 -3.20
CA GLY A 44 2.40 -15.32 -4.07
C GLY A 44 2.14 -14.54 -5.35
N HIS A 45 2.16 -13.20 -5.34
CA HIS A 45 1.90 -12.39 -6.52
C HIS A 45 2.99 -11.32 -6.72
N LEU A 46 3.68 -11.34 -7.87
CA LEU A 46 4.72 -10.38 -8.19
C LEU A 46 4.67 -9.99 -9.67
N SER A 47 4.46 -8.69 -9.96
CA SER A 47 4.49 -8.13 -11.31
C SER A 47 3.67 -8.94 -12.32
N SER A 48 2.40 -9.22 -11.99
CA SER A 48 1.42 -10.05 -12.73
C SER A 48 1.57 -11.57 -12.66
N PHE A 49 2.64 -12.11 -12.08
CA PHE A 49 2.86 -13.55 -11.97
C PHE A 49 2.44 -14.08 -10.61
N ASP A 50 1.75 -15.24 -10.62
CA ASP A 50 1.44 -15.98 -9.40
C ASP A 50 2.47 -17.09 -9.12
N PHE A 51 3.14 -16.99 -7.98
CA PHE A 51 4.06 -17.96 -7.43
C PHE A 51 3.42 -18.67 -6.23
N THR A 52 2.46 -19.55 -6.49
CA THR A 52 1.85 -20.40 -5.45
C THR A 52 2.46 -21.81 -5.46
N PRO A 53 2.65 -22.46 -4.31
CA PRO A 53 3.11 -23.84 -4.27
C PRO A 53 2.17 -24.83 -4.96
N SER A 54 2.70 -25.94 -5.48
CA SER A 54 1.90 -26.98 -6.14
C SER A 54 0.84 -27.64 -5.25
N TRP A 55 0.99 -27.53 -3.92
CA TRP A 55 0.09 -28.11 -2.94
C TRP A 55 -1.18 -27.26 -2.65
N VAL A 56 -1.39 -26.14 -3.37
CA VAL A 56 -2.60 -25.30 -3.26
C VAL A 56 -3.39 -25.10 -4.56
N HIS A 57 -2.88 -25.56 -5.72
CA HIS A 57 -3.54 -25.37 -7.02
C HIS A 57 -3.74 -26.67 -7.80
N THR A 58 -4.57 -26.64 -8.85
CA THR A 58 -4.95 -27.79 -9.70
C THR A 58 -5.51 -28.98 -8.91
N TRP A 59 -4.87 -30.15 -8.94
CA TRP A 59 -5.30 -31.36 -8.21
C TRP A 59 -5.29 -31.19 -6.69
N HIS A 60 -4.51 -30.23 -6.19
CA HIS A 60 -4.42 -29.89 -4.77
C HIS A 60 -5.16 -28.58 -4.45
N ARG A 61 -6.11 -28.14 -5.29
CA ARG A 61 -6.87 -26.90 -5.08
C ARG A 61 -7.45 -26.84 -3.67
N ARG A 62 -7.01 -25.86 -2.90
CA ARG A 62 -7.49 -25.54 -1.54
C ARG A 62 -7.47 -24.03 -1.36
N ASN A 63 -8.36 -23.54 -0.51
CA ASN A 63 -8.54 -22.11 -0.34
C ASN A 63 -7.44 -21.50 0.53
N LEU A 64 -6.71 -20.52 -0.02
CA LEU A 64 -5.59 -19.85 0.65
C LEU A 64 -5.95 -19.17 1.97
N PHE A 65 -7.20 -18.74 2.15
CA PHE A 65 -7.63 -17.94 3.30
C PHE A 65 -8.40 -18.74 4.35
N THR A 66 -8.98 -19.89 3.97
CA THR A 66 -9.97 -20.59 4.79
C THR A 66 -9.71 -22.08 5.01
N ASP A 67 -8.87 -22.72 4.19
CA ASP A 67 -8.47 -24.10 4.46
C ASP A 67 -7.52 -24.15 5.67
N PRO A 68 -7.87 -24.84 6.77
CA PRO A 68 -7.10 -24.78 8.00
C PRO A 68 -5.69 -25.34 7.83
N GLU A 69 -5.49 -26.39 7.01
CA GLU A 69 -4.15 -26.95 6.79
C GLU A 69 -3.27 -26.01 5.96
N VAL A 70 -3.86 -25.25 5.04
CA VAL A 70 -3.16 -24.23 4.25
C VAL A 70 -2.75 -23.06 5.14
N VAL A 71 -3.66 -22.53 5.95
CA VAL A 71 -3.38 -21.41 6.85
C VAL A 71 -2.38 -21.80 7.95
N ASP A 72 -2.44 -23.02 8.45
CA ASP A 72 -1.42 -23.56 9.37
C ASP A 72 -0.03 -23.62 8.72
N ALA A 73 0.03 -24.06 7.45
CA ALA A 73 1.28 -24.14 6.70
C ALA A 73 1.87 -22.75 6.37
N GLN A 74 1.03 -21.76 6.06
CA GLN A 74 1.43 -20.37 5.90
C GLN A 74 1.99 -19.80 7.20
N ALA A 75 1.33 -20.01 8.33
CA ALA A 75 1.80 -19.56 9.64
C ALA A 75 3.15 -20.20 10.02
N ALA A 76 3.31 -21.51 9.78
CA ALA A 76 4.58 -22.21 9.99
C ALA A 76 5.69 -21.66 9.09
N TYR A 77 5.37 -21.36 7.82
CA TYR A 77 6.30 -20.77 6.88
C TYR A 77 6.75 -19.36 7.30
N LEU A 78 5.82 -18.49 7.67
CA LEU A 78 6.14 -17.13 8.14
C LEU A 78 7.01 -17.14 9.40
N ARG A 79 6.75 -18.06 10.35
CA ARG A 79 7.64 -18.26 11.51
C ARG A 79 9.04 -18.66 11.09
N ALA A 80 9.17 -19.65 10.20
CA ALA A 80 10.47 -20.11 9.73
C ALA A 80 11.26 -19.04 8.96
N LEU A 81 10.58 -18.08 8.32
CA LEU A 81 11.23 -16.90 7.73
C LEU A 81 11.69 -15.90 8.80
N ALA A 82 10.83 -15.61 9.77
CA ALA A 82 11.05 -14.53 10.74
C ALA A 82 12.01 -14.91 11.87
N GLU A 83 11.94 -16.14 12.39
CA GLU A 83 12.77 -16.64 13.50
C GLU A 83 14.28 -16.37 13.32
N PRO A 84 14.92 -16.77 12.21
CA PRO A 84 16.34 -16.49 12.03
C PRO A 84 16.63 -14.99 11.88
N LEU A 85 15.66 -14.16 11.51
CA LEU A 85 15.85 -12.73 11.31
C LEU A 85 15.61 -11.90 12.58
N ALA A 86 14.97 -12.47 13.61
CA ALA A 86 14.47 -11.76 14.78
C ALA A 86 15.54 -10.93 15.51
N ASP A 87 16.75 -11.46 15.64
CA ASP A 87 17.86 -10.80 16.36
C ASP A 87 18.70 -9.87 15.47
N ARG A 88 18.39 -9.78 14.17
CA ARG A 88 19.15 -8.92 13.25
C ARG A 88 18.76 -7.45 13.46
N PRO A 89 19.74 -6.55 13.64
CA PRO A 89 19.43 -5.15 13.95
C PRO A 89 18.76 -4.43 12.78
N ASN A 90 19.10 -4.79 11.54
CA ASN A 90 18.55 -4.20 10.33
C ASN A 90 17.24 -4.87 9.86
N PHE A 91 16.70 -5.84 10.61
CA PHE A 91 15.41 -6.44 10.27
C PHE A 91 14.26 -5.60 10.84
N LEU A 92 13.48 -5.00 9.96
CA LEU A 92 12.33 -4.17 10.32
C LEU A 92 11.15 -5.02 10.76
N GLY A 93 10.87 -6.11 10.05
CA GLY A 93 9.70 -6.96 10.25
C GLY A 93 9.29 -7.70 8.98
N MET A 94 8.15 -8.37 9.07
CA MET A 94 7.55 -9.13 7.96
C MET A 94 6.39 -8.34 7.37
N THR A 95 6.29 -8.27 6.04
CA THR A 95 4.99 -8.16 5.37
C THR A 95 4.45 -9.57 5.17
N LEU A 96 3.18 -9.83 5.48
CA LEU A 96 2.58 -11.16 5.30
C LEU A 96 2.80 -11.73 3.90
N GLY A 97 2.69 -10.87 2.88
CA GLY A 97 3.01 -11.15 1.49
C GLY A 97 2.62 -9.96 0.62
N ASN A 98 3.12 -9.93 -0.60
CA ASN A 98 2.79 -8.88 -1.55
C ASN A 98 1.38 -9.08 -2.12
N GLU A 99 0.48 -8.12 -1.86
CA GLU A 99 -0.85 -8.02 -2.45
C GLU A 99 -1.68 -9.33 -2.42
N VAL A 100 -1.57 -10.12 -1.35
CA VAL A 100 -2.19 -11.45 -1.26
C VAL A 100 -3.71 -11.40 -1.41
N ASN A 101 -4.34 -10.27 -1.09
CA ASN A 101 -5.76 -10.04 -1.31
C ASN A 101 -6.19 -10.13 -2.79
N GLN A 102 -5.26 -10.08 -3.76
CA GLN A 102 -5.58 -10.28 -5.17
C GLN A 102 -6.14 -11.69 -5.45
N PHE A 103 -5.72 -12.68 -4.67
CA PHE A 103 -6.24 -14.03 -4.77
C PHE A 103 -7.70 -14.16 -4.31
N SER A 104 -8.30 -13.18 -3.62
CA SER A 104 -9.59 -13.37 -2.92
C SER A 104 -10.85 -13.21 -3.77
N GLY A 105 -10.71 -12.81 -5.04
CA GLY A 105 -11.86 -12.53 -5.89
C GLY A 105 -11.46 -12.04 -7.28
N PRO A 106 -12.44 -11.64 -8.12
CA PRO A 106 -12.15 -11.04 -9.41
C PRO A 106 -11.21 -9.83 -9.24
N PRO A 107 -10.34 -9.50 -10.22
CA PRO A 107 -10.25 -10.12 -11.54
C PRO A 107 -9.40 -11.40 -11.59
N HIS A 108 -8.94 -11.94 -10.46
CA HIS A 108 -8.13 -13.16 -10.46
C HIS A 108 -8.88 -14.32 -11.14
N PRO A 109 -8.23 -15.07 -12.05
CA PRO A 109 -8.90 -16.06 -12.89
C PRO A 109 -9.30 -17.36 -12.16
N ASP A 110 -8.64 -17.67 -11.04
CA ASP A 110 -8.96 -18.82 -10.17
C ASP A 110 -8.98 -18.38 -8.69
N PRO A 111 -9.95 -17.53 -8.29
CA PRO A 111 -9.91 -16.88 -6.99
C PRO A 111 -10.20 -17.85 -5.85
N ASP A 112 -9.76 -17.48 -4.66
CA ASP A 112 -10.08 -18.05 -3.35
C ASP A 112 -11.02 -17.14 -2.57
N PRO A 113 -12.35 -17.25 -2.77
CA PRO A 113 -13.28 -16.39 -2.09
C PRO A 113 -13.20 -16.56 -0.58
N CYS A 114 -13.34 -15.45 0.13
CA CYS A 114 -13.53 -15.41 1.57
C CYS A 114 -14.48 -14.27 1.92
N THR A 115 -15.05 -14.31 3.13
CA THR A 115 -15.81 -13.19 3.71
C THR A 115 -14.87 -12.22 4.42
N PRO A 116 -15.29 -10.96 4.68
CA PRO A 116 -14.49 -10.04 5.49
C PRO A 116 -14.06 -10.63 6.85
N ALA A 117 -14.97 -11.33 7.54
CA ALA A 117 -14.64 -11.99 8.80
C ALA A 117 -13.60 -13.11 8.65
N GLN A 118 -13.58 -13.83 7.52
CA GLN A 118 -12.54 -14.83 7.24
C GLN A 118 -11.19 -14.18 6.91
N ALA A 119 -11.18 -13.11 6.11
CA ALA A 119 -9.97 -12.34 5.81
C ALA A 119 -9.36 -11.75 7.09
N GLY A 120 -10.17 -11.17 7.98
CA GLY A 120 -9.71 -10.66 9.28
C GLY A 120 -9.05 -11.74 10.13
N ARG A 121 -9.69 -12.92 10.29
CA ARG A 121 -9.11 -14.05 11.04
C ARG A 121 -7.81 -14.57 10.42
N TRP A 122 -7.72 -14.57 9.09
CA TRP A 122 -6.51 -14.95 8.36
C TRP A 122 -5.37 -13.97 8.66
N LEU A 123 -5.62 -12.67 8.56
CA LEU A 123 -4.66 -11.60 8.87
C LEU A 123 -4.17 -11.69 10.32
N GLU A 124 -5.09 -11.74 11.29
CA GLU A 124 -4.76 -11.84 12.72
C GLU A 124 -3.89 -13.06 13.03
N ARG A 125 -4.25 -14.22 12.47
CA ARG A 125 -3.52 -15.46 12.69
C ARG A 125 -2.09 -15.40 12.15
N LEU A 126 -1.91 -14.88 10.95
CA LEU A 126 -0.59 -14.81 10.32
C LEU A 126 0.28 -13.72 10.95
N LEU A 127 -0.29 -12.56 11.31
CA LEU A 127 0.42 -11.52 12.06
C LEU A 127 0.87 -12.03 13.43
N ALA A 128 0.01 -12.77 14.14
CA ALA A 128 0.38 -13.39 15.41
C ALA A 128 1.49 -14.45 15.24
N ALA A 129 1.54 -15.14 14.11
CA ALA A 129 2.63 -16.06 13.81
C ALA A 129 3.96 -15.33 13.62
N CYS A 130 3.96 -14.21 12.88
CA CYS A 130 5.13 -13.35 12.74
C CYS A 130 5.60 -12.77 14.09
N GLU A 131 4.67 -12.20 14.87
CA GLU A 131 4.96 -11.62 16.18
C GLU A 131 5.55 -12.64 17.16
N ALA A 132 5.04 -13.87 17.15
CA ALA A 132 5.59 -14.93 17.99
C ALA A 132 7.03 -15.32 17.60
N ALA A 133 7.39 -15.18 16.32
CA ALA A 133 8.72 -15.52 15.80
C ALA A 133 9.73 -14.38 15.93
N ALA A 134 9.29 -13.13 15.80
CA ALA A 134 10.16 -11.95 15.92
C ALA A 134 9.46 -10.82 16.70
N PRO A 135 9.32 -10.94 18.04
CA PRO A 135 8.53 -10.03 18.85
C PRO A 135 8.95 -8.56 18.72
N GLY A 136 7.97 -7.66 18.68
CA GLY A 136 8.19 -6.21 18.64
C GLY A 136 8.72 -5.64 17.33
N ARG A 137 8.80 -6.45 16.26
CA ARG A 137 9.14 -5.99 14.91
C ARG A 137 7.90 -5.43 14.20
N LEU A 138 8.11 -4.62 13.17
CA LEU A 138 7.05 -3.98 12.40
C LEU A 138 6.41 -4.98 11.41
N HIS A 139 5.61 -5.91 11.94
CA HIS A 139 4.86 -6.85 11.14
C HIS A 139 3.62 -6.18 10.52
N VAL A 140 3.49 -6.25 9.20
CA VAL A 140 2.42 -5.62 8.43
C VAL A 140 1.82 -6.59 7.42
N HIS A 141 0.76 -6.17 6.75
CA HIS A 141 0.20 -6.83 5.58
C HIS A 141 0.00 -5.75 4.50
N GLY A 142 0.21 -6.13 3.25
CA GLY A 142 0.13 -5.24 2.09
C GLY A 142 -0.89 -5.77 1.09
N GLU A 143 -1.76 -4.89 0.64
CA GLU A 143 -2.84 -5.21 -0.28
C GLU A 143 -2.84 -4.26 -1.46
N TYR A 144 -3.22 -4.76 -2.64
CA TYR A 144 -3.53 -3.87 -3.76
C TYR A 144 -4.81 -3.07 -3.49
N ASP A 145 -5.01 -2.01 -4.27
CA ASP A 145 -5.94 -0.93 -3.97
C ASP A 145 -7.45 -1.27 -4.01
N ALA A 146 -7.84 -2.48 -4.43
CA ALA A 146 -9.24 -2.91 -4.38
C ALA A 146 -9.84 -2.83 -2.97
N LEU A 147 -9.02 -3.00 -1.93
CA LEU A 147 -9.47 -2.86 -0.55
C LEU A 147 -10.07 -1.48 -0.29
N TRP A 148 -9.53 -0.44 -0.94
CA TRP A 148 -9.98 0.95 -0.81
C TRP A 148 -11.15 1.28 -1.74
N PHE A 149 -11.25 0.59 -2.87
CA PHE A 149 -12.03 1.05 -4.02
C PHE A 149 -13.16 0.12 -4.48
N ARG A 150 -13.24 -1.12 -4.01
CA ARG A 150 -14.24 -2.10 -4.47
C ARG A 150 -15.16 -2.56 -3.37
N ASP A 151 -16.43 -2.20 -3.44
CA ASP A 151 -17.44 -2.36 -2.38
C ASP A 151 -17.57 -3.78 -1.80
N ASP A 152 -17.40 -4.80 -2.64
CA ASP A 152 -17.58 -6.21 -2.30
C ASP A 152 -16.28 -6.95 -1.96
N HIS A 153 -15.12 -6.27 -1.99
CA HIS A 153 -13.84 -6.91 -1.71
C HIS A 153 -13.77 -7.39 -0.25
N PRO A 154 -13.31 -8.62 0.04
CA PRO A 154 -13.33 -9.14 1.41
C PRO A 154 -12.22 -8.56 2.30
N PHE A 155 -11.14 -8.04 1.71
CA PHE A 155 -10.17 -7.21 2.44
C PHE A 155 -10.69 -5.78 2.45
N THR A 156 -10.83 -5.20 3.65
CA THR A 156 -11.51 -3.91 3.84
C THR A 156 -10.54 -2.84 4.35
N PRO A 157 -10.89 -1.55 4.20
CA PRO A 157 -10.11 -0.44 4.76
C PRO A 157 -9.85 -0.59 6.27
N ALA A 158 -10.82 -1.14 7.01
CA ALA A 158 -10.70 -1.36 8.44
C ALA A 158 -9.60 -2.38 8.79
N HIS A 159 -9.40 -3.41 7.96
CA HIS A 159 -8.29 -4.36 8.16
C HIS A 159 -6.94 -3.64 8.04
N ALA A 160 -6.68 -2.97 6.90
CA ALA A 160 -5.43 -2.25 6.65
C ALA A 160 -5.14 -1.13 7.68
N ALA A 161 -6.20 -0.47 8.15
CA ALA A 161 -6.10 0.63 9.10
C ALA A 161 -5.93 0.21 10.57
N ARG A 162 -6.06 -1.08 10.91
CA ARG A 162 -6.10 -1.53 12.32
C ARG A 162 -5.24 -2.75 12.63
N LEU A 163 -5.02 -3.63 11.67
CA LEU A 163 -4.22 -4.84 11.87
C LEU A 163 -2.76 -4.60 11.47
N GLY A 164 -1.82 -5.22 12.19
CA GLY A 164 -0.38 -5.02 11.99
C GLY A 164 0.14 -3.68 12.53
N GLY A 165 1.44 -3.46 12.41
CA GLY A 165 2.15 -2.33 13.02
C GLY A 165 2.03 -0.99 12.29
N ALA A 166 1.65 -0.99 11.01
CA ALA A 166 1.43 0.20 10.20
C ALA A 166 0.41 -0.10 9.10
N THR A 167 -0.26 0.93 8.59
CA THR A 167 -1.10 0.79 7.39
C THR A 167 -0.24 0.85 6.15
N VAL A 168 -0.32 -0.19 5.32
CA VAL A 168 0.40 -0.25 4.04
C VAL A 168 -0.46 0.33 2.92
N VAL A 169 0.19 1.08 2.04
CA VAL A 169 -0.42 1.67 0.83
C VAL A 169 0.47 1.38 -0.37
N HIS A 170 -0.13 0.83 -1.43
CA HIS A 170 0.50 0.62 -2.75
C HIS A 170 -0.16 1.57 -3.76
N SER A 171 0.55 2.64 -4.14
CA SER A 171 0.00 3.70 -4.98
C SER A 171 0.42 3.56 -6.43
N TRP A 172 -0.48 2.97 -7.22
CA TRP A 172 -0.30 2.75 -8.64
C TRP A 172 -1.27 3.58 -9.48
N VAL A 173 -0.75 4.59 -10.17
CA VAL A 173 -1.58 5.50 -10.99
C VAL A 173 -2.14 4.84 -12.26
N PHE A 174 -1.72 3.61 -12.58
CA PHE A 174 -2.30 2.83 -13.68
C PHE A 174 -3.65 2.20 -13.35
N ASN A 175 -4.18 2.39 -12.13
CA ASN A 175 -5.51 1.95 -11.70
C ASN A 175 -6.69 2.72 -12.34
N GLY A 176 -6.43 3.54 -13.36
CA GLY A 176 -7.41 4.43 -14.00
C GLY A 176 -7.14 5.90 -13.75
N THR A 177 -6.36 6.26 -12.73
CA THR A 177 -6.04 7.65 -12.38
C THR A 177 -5.30 8.38 -13.51
N ALA A 178 -4.15 7.85 -13.94
CA ALA A 178 -3.35 8.47 -14.99
C ALA A 178 -4.05 8.45 -16.35
N GLN A 179 -4.82 7.39 -16.64
CA GLN A 179 -5.64 7.30 -17.86
C GLN A 179 -6.70 8.40 -17.92
N ARG A 180 -7.30 8.73 -16.77
CA ARG A 180 -8.38 9.71 -16.66
C ARG A 180 -7.88 11.15 -16.68
N HIS A 181 -6.80 11.42 -15.97
CA HIS A 181 -6.35 12.80 -15.73
C HIS A 181 -5.09 13.17 -16.50
N GLY A 182 -4.31 12.19 -16.97
CA GLY A 182 -3.00 12.38 -17.59
C GLY A 182 -1.84 12.22 -16.59
N PRO A 183 -0.60 12.09 -17.10
CA PRO A 183 0.58 11.71 -16.32
C PRO A 183 0.94 12.67 -15.18
N LEU A 184 0.75 13.97 -15.40
CA LEU A 184 1.19 15.04 -14.50
C LEU A 184 0.03 15.89 -13.97
N ALA A 185 -1.20 15.43 -14.12
CA ALA A 185 -2.35 16.13 -13.56
C ALA A 185 -2.32 16.10 -12.02
N PRO A 186 -2.90 17.11 -11.33
CA PRO A 186 -2.90 17.16 -9.87
C PRO A 186 -3.44 15.89 -9.20
N ALA A 187 -4.49 15.27 -9.74
CA ALA A 187 -5.04 14.01 -9.22
C ALA A 187 -4.04 12.84 -9.31
N THR A 188 -3.29 12.76 -10.41
CA THR A 188 -2.26 11.74 -10.64
C THR A 188 -1.05 11.94 -9.72
N LEU A 189 -0.56 13.17 -9.60
CA LEU A 189 0.61 13.50 -8.76
C LEU A 189 0.32 13.40 -7.26
N ARG A 190 -0.94 13.57 -6.86
CA ARG A 190 -1.38 13.48 -5.46
C ARG A 190 -2.01 12.13 -5.13
N HIS A 191 -1.95 11.14 -6.03
CA HIS A 191 -2.63 9.87 -5.81
C HIS A 191 -2.10 9.12 -4.57
N ALA A 192 -0.79 9.15 -4.35
CA ALA A 192 -0.18 8.58 -3.15
C ALA A 192 -0.57 9.35 -1.88
N GLU A 193 -0.56 10.69 -1.93
CA GLU A 193 -1.06 11.55 -0.84
C GLU A 193 -2.52 11.22 -0.50
N TYR A 194 -3.36 11.06 -1.53
CA TYR A 194 -4.76 10.70 -1.40
C TYR A 194 -4.94 9.36 -0.69
N GLN A 195 -4.25 8.31 -1.13
CA GLN A 195 -4.38 7.00 -0.50
C GLN A 195 -3.86 6.99 0.95
N ILE A 196 -2.79 7.73 1.26
CA ILE A 196 -2.31 7.91 2.63
C ILE A 196 -3.37 8.60 3.50
N GLU A 197 -4.00 9.66 3.03
CA GLU A 197 -5.03 10.37 3.81
C GLU A 197 -6.34 9.59 3.90
N LEU A 198 -6.70 8.84 2.86
CA LEU A 198 -7.84 7.93 2.83
C LEU A 198 -7.69 6.83 3.89
N SER A 199 -6.49 6.24 3.99
CA SER A 199 -6.25 5.14 4.92
C SER A 199 -6.43 5.53 6.39
N LYS A 200 -6.03 6.77 6.73
CA LYS A 200 -6.21 7.36 8.06
C LYS A 200 -7.67 7.58 8.47
N ALA A 201 -8.63 7.46 7.56
CA ALA A 201 -10.04 7.61 7.91
C ALA A 201 -10.56 6.48 8.82
N TRP A 202 -9.96 5.28 8.73
CA TRP A 202 -10.29 4.10 9.53
C TRP A 202 -9.34 3.83 10.70
N ALA A 203 -8.23 4.58 10.77
CA ALA A 203 -7.18 4.39 11.75
C ALA A 203 -7.38 5.25 13.00
N GLU A 204 -6.84 4.79 14.12
CA GLU A 204 -6.63 5.63 15.29
C GLU A 204 -5.62 6.75 14.99
N PRO A 205 -5.77 7.95 15.57
CA PRO A 205 -4.81 9.04 15.40
C PRO A 205 -3.37 8.62 15.74
N GLY A 206 -2.40 8.98 14.88
CA GLY A 206 -0.99 8.66 15.07
C GLY A 206 -0.57 7.26 14.61
N ARG A 207 -1.48 6.44 14.07
CA ARG A 207 -1.09 5.18 13.42
C ARG A 207 -0.16 5.46 12.22
N PRO A 208 1.02 4.84 12.14
CA PRO A 208 1.92 5.05 11.01
C PRO A 208 1.34 4.52 9.71
N VAL A 209 1.61 5.22 8.61
CA VAL A 209 1.30 4.79 7.23
C VAL A 209 2.60 4.55 6.49
N TRP A 210 2.78 3.38 5.89
CA TRP A 210 3.89 3.07 5.01
C TRP A 210 3.41 3.07 3.55
N LEU A 211 3.91 4.03 2.77
CA LEU A 211 3.81 3.96 1.31
C LEU A 211 4.80 2.91 0.80
N GLN A 212 4.40 1.64 0.85
CA GLN A 212 5.25 0.49 0.57
C GLN A 212 5.51 0.31 -0.92
N GLU A 213 4.63 0.82 -1.78
CA GLU A 213 4.88 0.88 -3.22
C GLU A 213 4.41 2.19 -3.82
N VAL A 214 5.27 2.79 -4.64
CA VAL A 214 4.97 3.88 -5.55
C VAL A 214 5.96 3.84 -6.71
N GLY A 215 5.49 4.08 -7.93
CA GLY A 215 6.34 4.07 -9.12
C GLY A 215 5.78 4.94 -10.25
N ALA A 216 6.57 5.09 -11.31
CA ALA A 216 6.23 5.87 -12.51
C ALA A 216 6.00 4.92 -13.71
N PRO A 217 4.79 4.37 -13.89
CA PRO A 217 4.53 3.31 -14.87
C PRO A 217 4.44 3.85 -16.30
N ALA A 218 5.43 3.55 -17.14
CA ALA A 218 5.33 3.81 -18.57
C ALA A 218 4.34 2.85 -19.26
N PRO A 219 3.64 3.25 -20.35
CA PRO A 219 3.71 4.55 -21.00
C PRO A 219 2.80 5.61 -20.35
N LEU A 220 2.04 5.27 -19.32
CA LEU A 220 1.06 6.18 -18.69
C LEU A 220 1.73 7.38 -18.01
N VAL A 221 2.88 7.16 -17.38
CA VAL A 221 3.85 8.18 -17.03
C VAL A 221 5.06 8.00 -17.95
N PRO A 222 5.17 8.79 -19.03
CA PRO A 222 6.27 8.69 -19.98
C PRO A 222 7.65 8.86 -19.33
N PRO A 223 8.72 8.24 -19.86
CA PRO A 223 10.06 8.31 -19.27
C PRO A 223 10.61 9.73 -19.04
N ASP A 224 10.27 10.68 -19.91
CA ASP A 224 10.62 12.10 -19.80
C ASP A 224 9.84 12.83 -18.69
N ALA A 225 8.62 12.38 -18.40
CA ALA A 225 7.79 12.89 -17.31
C ALA A 225 8.09 12.24 -15.95
N ALA A 226 8.70 11.05 -15.93
CA ALA A 226 8.94 10.27 -14.72
C ALA A 226 9.73 11.01 -13.62
N PRO A 227 10.80 11.79 -13.92
CA PRO A 227 11.48 12.60 -12.90
C PRO A 227 10.58 13.63 -12.23
N GLU A 228 9.77 14.37 -13.02
CA GLU A 228 8.85 15.36 -12.46
C GLU A 228 7.74 14.69 -11.65
N PHE A 229 7.18 13.59 -12.17
CA PHE A 229 6.19 12.78 -11.47
C PHE A 229 6.72 12.33 -10.10
N ALA A 230 7.93 11.77 -10.07
CA ALA A 230 8.56 11.29 -8.84
C ALA A 230 8.74 12.43 -7.84
N ARG A 231 9.39 13.53 -8.25
CA ARG A 231 9.65 14.67 -7.36
C ARG A 231 8.36 15.23 -6.77
N ARG A 232 7.35 15.52 -7.60
CA ARG A 232 6.10 16.12 -7.13
C ARG A 232 5.27 15.17 -6.27
N THR A 233 5.22 13.89 -6.61
CA THR A 233 4.55 12.87 -5.78
C THR A 233 5.23 12.76 -4.42
N LEU A 234 6.56 12.67 -4.41
CA LEU A 234 7.37 12.56 -3.20
C LEU A 234 7.27 13.81 -2.31
N ASP A 235 7.23 15.01 -2.90
CA ASP A 235 6.97 16.25 -2.17
C ASP A 235 5.59 16.22 -1.50
N HIS A 236 4.54 15.77 -2.20
CA HIS A 236 3.19 15.68 -1.63
C HIS A 236 3.07 14.69 -0.47
N VAL A 237 3.68 13.51 -0.59
CA VAL A 237 3.62 12.50 0.49
C VAL A 237 4.48 12.92 1.69
N SER A 238 5.61 13.61 1.48
CA SER A 238 6.46 14.08 2.59
C SER A 238 5.77 15.09 3.52
N ASP A 239 4.69 15.73 3.05
CA ASP A 239 3.86 16.67 3.81
C ASP A 239 2.66 15.97 4.50
N CYS A 240 2.59 14.63 4.47
CA CYS A 240 1.63 13.84 5.24
C CYS A 240 2.18 13.54 6.64
N ALA A 241 1.42 13.88 7.68
CA ALA A 241 1.72 13.43 9.04
C ALA A 241 1.73 11.90 9.14
N ASP A 242 2.45 11.34 10.11
CA ASP A 242 2.49 9.89 10.41
C ASP A 242 2.97 9.00 9.25
N LEU A 243 3.60 9.56 8.21
CA LEU A 243 4.25 8.78 7.17
C LEU A 243 5.49 8.08 7.75
N TYR A 244 5.45 6.75 7.81
CA TYR A 244 6.54 5.91 8.31
C TYR A 244 7.72 5.87 7.34
N ALA A 245 7.45 5.51 6.08
CA ALA A 245 8.46 5.37 5.04
C ALA A 245 7.82 5.48 3.65
N VAL A 246 8.68 5.73 2.66
CA VAL A 246 8.37 5.58 1.23
C VAL A 246 9.31 4.53 0.64
N THR A 247 8.74 3.57 -0.07
CA THR A 247 9.50 2.53 -0.77
C THR A 247 9.18 2.59 -2.26
N TRP A 248 10.17 2.99 -3.06
CA TRP A 248 10.01 3.15 -4.49
C TRP A 248 10.05 1.80 -5.20
N TRP A 249 9.08 1.57 -6.09
CA TRP A 249 9.06 0.43 -6.98
C TRP A 249 9.61 0.81 -8.36
N CYS A 250 10.77 0.29 -8.78
CA CYS A 250 11.63 -0.68 -8.09
C CYS A 250 13.12 -0.34 -8.25
N SER A 251 14.02 -1.19 -7.75
CA SER A 251 15.46 -0.90 -7.78
C SER A 251 16.06 -0.95 -9.19
N HIS A 252 15.70 -1.95 -10.00
CA HIS A 252 16.30 -2.22 -11.32
C HIS A 252 15.22 -2.58 -12.35
N ASP A 253 15.43 -2.14 -13.59
CA ASP A 253 14.61 -2.54 -14.74
C ASP A 253 14.68 -4.07 -14.97
N VAL A 254 13.56 -4.66 -15.38
CA VAL A 254 13.50 -6.08 -15.78
C VAL A 254 14.20 -6.24 -17.14
N PRO A 255 15.13 -7.21 -17.30
CA PRO A 255 15.74 -7.49 -18.60
C PRO A 255 14.70 -7.89 -19.65
N ARG A 256 14.75 -7.27 -20.83
CA ARG A 256 13.88 -7.59 -21.98
C ARG A 256 14.05 -9.00 -22.55
N SER A 257 15.03 -9.76 -22.06
CA SER A 257 15.19 -11.19 -22.36
C SER A 257 14.20 -12.08 -21.60
N LEU A 258 13.56 -11.56 -20.55
CA LEU A 258 12.46 -12.21 -19.85
C LEU A 258 11.15 -11.79 -20.53
N ALA A 259 10.29 -12.75 -20.85
CA ALA A 259 9.04 -12.50 -21.55
C ALA A 259 7.84 -12.39 -20.59
N ASP A 260 6.67 -12.08 -21.14
CA ASP A 260 5.34 -12.18 -20.51
C ASP A 260 5.04 -11.20 -19.36
N PHE A 261 5.97 -10.31 -19.01
CA PHE A 261 5.65 -9.14 -18.18
C PHE A 261 4.76 -8.14 -18.94
N PRO A 262 3.79 -7.50 -18.27
CA PRO A 262 3.18 -6.27 -18.76
C PRO A 262 4.25 -5.24 -19.15
N GLU A 263 4.02 -4.52 -20.23
CA GLU A 263 5.01 -3.61 -20.81
C GLU A 263 5.55 -2.57 -19.81
N LEU A 264 4.70 -2.15 -18.86
CA LEU A 264 5.06 -1.19 -17.82
C LEU A 264 6.18 -1.70 -16.89
N GLU A 265 6.24 -3.00 -16.61
CA GLU A 265 7.13 -3.59 -15.59
C GLU A 265 8.60 -3.50 -15.97
N TYR A 266 8.91 -3.52 -17.28
CA TYR A 266 10.29 -3.51 -17.77
C TYR A 266 11.06 -2.25 -17.42
N SER A 267 10.39 -1.15 -17.12
CA SER A 267 11.00 0.18 -17.03
C SER A 267 10.78 0.91 -15.70
N LEU A 268 10.29 0.21 -14.68
CA LEU A 268 10.00 0.79 -13.35
C LEU A 268 11.25 1.04 -12.49
N GLY A 269 12.41 0.52 -12.88
CA GLY A 269 13.64 0.59 -12.10
C GLY A 269 14.15 2.02 -11.90
N LEU A 270 14.76 2.30 -10.75
CA LEU A 270 15.62 3.47 -10.54
C LEU A 270 16.92 3.35 -11.33
N MET A 271 17.37 2.12 -11.58
CA MET A 271 18.52 1.78 -12.41
C MET A 271 18.08 0.92 -13.59
N THR A 272 18.85 0.96 -14.68
CA THR A 272 18.68 0.01 -15.79
C THR A 272 19.08 -1.40 -15.37
N SER A 273 18.75 -2.41 -16.18
CA SER A 273 19.22 -3.79 -15.98
C SER A 273 20.75 -3.93 -16.06
N GLY A 274 21.41 -2.98 -16.73
CA GLY A 274 22.87 -2.82 -16.76
C GLY A 274 23.46 -2.12 -15.53
N ARG A 275 22.63 -1.75 -14.54
CA ARG A 275 22.99 -1.04 -13.29
C ARG A 275 23.38 0.43 -13.48
N GLU A 276 23.00 1.03 -14.60
CA GLU A 276 23.17 2.46 -14.83
C GLU A 276 22.03 3.24 -14.15
N VAL A 277 22.35 4.30 -13.41
CA VAL A 277 21.34 5.13 -12.74
C VAL A 277 20.55 5.93 -13.77
N LYS A 278 19.22 5.82 -13.74
CA LYS A 278 18.32 6.61 -14.60
C LYS A 278 18.15 8.02 -14.05
N GLN A 279 17.70 8.96 -14.87
CA GLN A 279 17.33 10.31 -14.39
C GLN A 279 16.27 10.24 -13.28
N LEU A 280 15.33 9.31 -13.38
CA LEU A 280 14.38 8.98 -12.31
C LEU A 280 15.12 8.57 -11.02
N GLY A 281 16.08 7.65 -11.13
CA GLY A 281 16.92 7.21 -10.02
C GLY A 281 17.67 8.34 -9.32
N ALA A 282 18.31 9.21 -10.11
CA ALA A 282 18.99 10.39 -9.59
C ALA A 282 18.03 11.34 -8.87
N THR A 283 16.83 11.56 -9.42
CA THR A 283 15.81 12.43 -8.82
C THR A 283 15.35 11.91 -7.46
N VAL A 284 15.09 10.60 -7.34
CA VAL A 284 14.69 9.99 -6.06
C VAL A 284 15.84 10.03 -5.06
N ALA A 285 17.09 9.84 -5.51
CA ALA A 285 18.27 9.94 -4.65
C ALA A 285 18.49 11.36 -4.11
N GLU A 286 18.34 12.38 -4.95
CA GLU A 286 18.40 13.79 -4.57
C GLU A 286 17.30 14.15 -3.57
N TRP A 287 16.05 13.72 -3.82
CA TRP A 287 14.94 13.91 -2.89
C TRP A 287 15.23 13.27 -1.53
N ALA A 288 15.70 12.01 -1.51
CA ALA A 288 16.01 11.32 -0.26
C ALA A 288 17.18 11.98 0.50
N ALA A 289 18.17 12.53 -0.21
CA ALA A 289 19.25 13.27 0.40
C ALA A 289 18.77 14.61 1.01
N ALA A 290 17.91 15.33 0.31
CA ALA A 290 17.29 16.56 0.81
C ALA A 290 16.45 16.28 2.06
N LEU A 291 15.65 15.22 2.06
CA LEU A 291 14.85 14.79 3.20
C LEU A 291 15.69 14.46 4.44
N ARG A 292 16.85 13.82 4.26
CA ARG A 292 17.78 13.54 5.38
C ARG A 292 18.46 14.79 5.91
N ALA A 293 18.79 15.75 5.02
CA ALA A 293 19.41 17.00 5.41
C ALA A 293 18.44 17.94 6.13
N ALA A 294 17.18 17.94 5.72
CA ALA A 294 16.09 18.70 6.32
C ALA A 294 14.84 17.81 6.42
N PRO A 295 14.67 17.07 7.53
CA PRO A 295 13.48 16.28 7.77
C PRO A 295 12.21 17.12 7.62
N PRO A 296 11.15 16.59 7.00
CA PRO A 296 9.94 17.35 6.77
C PRO A 296 9.24 17.62 8.10
N GLU A 297 8.60 18.78 8.19
CA GLU A 297 7.62 19.08 9.23
C GLU A 297 6.23 19.11 8.59
N PRO A 298 5.50 17.97 8.54
CA PRO A 298 4.19 17.90 7.91
C PRO A 298 3.25 18.94 8.51
N ARG A 299 2.67 19.78 7.65
CA ARG A 299 1.77 20.84 8.14
C ARG A 299 0.43 20.22 8.58
N PRO A 300 -0.21 20.72 9.65
CA PRO A 300 -1.52 20.21 10.07
C PRO A 300 -2.56 20.26 8.95
N ARG A 301 -3.34 19.19 8.77
CA ARG A 301 -4.51 19.16 7.87
C ARG A 301 -5.75 19.55 8.66
N ARG A 302 -6.13 20.83 8.57
CA ARG A 302 -7.24 21.41 9.34
C ARG A 302 -8.62 21.15 8.74
N THR A 303 -8.68 20.93 7.44
CA THR A 303 -9.90 20.61 6.71
C THR A 303 -10.00 19.11 6.49
N ALA A 304 -11.15 18.51 6.78
CA ALA A 304 -11.43 17.12 6.44
C ALA A 304 -12.60 17.01 5.46
N LEU A 305 -12.44 16.21 4.42
CA LEU A 305 -13.51 15.80 3.53
C LEU A 305 -14.18 14.54 4.09
N VAL A 306 -15.51 14.57 4.24
CA VAL A 306 -16.28 13.45 4.77
C VAL A 306 -16.48 12.37 3.72
N LEU A 307 -16.07 11.14 4.04
CA LEU A 307 -16.35 9.93 3.28
C LEU A 307 -17.52 9.19 3.92
N ASP A 308 -18.63 9.07 3.20
CA ASP A 308 -19.70 8.13 3.53
C ASP A 308 -19.49 6.83 2.76
N ALA A 309 -18.90 5.84 3.43
CA ALA A 309 -18.68 4.51 2.88
C ALA A 309 -19.67 3.46 3.44
N GLY A 310 -20.72 3.88 4.15
CA GLY A 310 -21.62 2.98 4.87
C GLY A 310 -21.02 2.41 6.17
N ALA A 311 -21.26 1.14 6.47
CA ALA A 311 -20.78 0.50 7.69
C ALA A 311 -19.23 0.48 7.75
N VAL A 312 -18.66 0.80 8.90
CA VAL A 312 -17.20 1.00 9.08
C VAL A 312 -16.38 -0.23 8.67
N GLU A 313 -16.82 -1.42 9.09
CA GLU A 313 -16.07 -2.66 8.88
C GLU A 313 -16.09 -3.13 7.43
N THR A 314 -17.25 -3.06 6.78
CA THR A 314 -17.46 -3.61 5.43
C THR A 314 -17.35 -2.56 4.33
N ALA A 315 -17.47 -1.27 4.67
CA ALA A 315 -17.37 -0.11 3.78
C ALA A 315 -18.04 -0.31 2.40
N PRO A 316 -19.34 -0.69 2.34
CA PRO A 316 -20.01 -1.08 1.10
C PRO A 316 -20.23 0.05 0.08
N GLY A 317 -19.89 1.29 0.44
CA GLY A 317 -19.92 2.45 -0.46
C GLY A 317 -18.53 3.03 -0.70
N ARG A 318 -17.45 2.26 -0.60
CA ARG A 318 -16.09 2.79 -0.79
C ARG A 318 -15.72 3.04 -2.25
N SER A 319 -16.49 2.54 -3.21
CA SER A 319 -16.27 2.79 -4.65
C SER A 319 -16.35 4.27 -5.04
N THR A 320 -17.01 5.13 -4.27
CA THR A 320 -16.93 6.60 -4.46
C THR A 320 -15.51 7.16 -4.20
N ALA A 321 -14.67 6.44 -3.45
CA ALA A 321 -13.27 6.77 -3.24
C ALA A 321 -12.35 6.27 -4.38
N ALA A 322 -12.86 5.47 -5.33
CA ALA A 322 -12.09 5.01 -6.49
C ALA A 322 -11.81 6.16 -7.48
N PRO A 323 -10.79 6.03 -8.35
CA PRO A 323 -10.58 6.98 -9.46
C PRO A 323 -11.86 7.17 -10.29
N GLY A 324 -12.29 8.42 -10.47
CA GLY A 324 -13.56 8.75 -11.12
C GLY A 324 -14.79 8.78 -10.21
N GLY A 325 -14.67 8.31 -8.97
CA GLY A 325 -15.72 8.38 -7.95
C GLY A 325 -15.89 9.79 -7.39
N ALA A 326 -17.12 10.13 -6.96
CA ALA A 326 -17.47 11.49 -6.56
C ALA A 326 -16.64 12.02 -5.38
N PHE A 327 -16.30 11.16 -4.41
CA PHE A 327 -15.43 11.52 -3.29
C PHE A 327 -13.99 11.76 -3.77
N CYS A 328 -13.41 10.85 -4.56
CA CYS A 328 -12.06 10.99 -5.09
C CYS A 328 -11.88 12.28 -5.88
N GLU A 329 -12.80 12.57 -6.81
CA GLU A 329 -12.80 13.79 -7.64
C GLU A 329 -12.95 15.07 -6.81
N THR A 330 -13.69 15.00 -5.70
CA THR A 330 -13.87 16.14 -4.81
C THR A 330 -12.62 16.38 -3.95
N TRP A 331 -12.01 15.32 -3.43
CA TRP A 331 -10.74 15.41 -2.72
C TRP A 331 -9.65 15.99 -3.62
N ALA A 332 -9.54 15.49 -4.86
CA ALA A 332 -8.53 15.93 -5.82
C ALA A 332 -8.68 17.42 -6.19
N ARG A 333 -9.91 17.91 -6.39
CA ARG A 333 -10.18 19.34 -6.62
C ARG A 333 -9.77 20.20 -5.42
N LEU A 334 -10.20 19.84 -4.21
CA LEU A 334 -9.82 20.56 -2.99
C LEU A 334 -8.29 20.61 -2.80
N ALA A 335 -7.60 19.49 -3.06
CA ALA A 335 -6.15 19.43 -2.97
C ALA A 335 -5.45 20.26 -4.05
N ALA A 336 -6.00 20.31 -5.27
CA ALA A 336 -5.53 21.17 -6.35
C ALA A 336 -5.69 22.66 -6.03
N ASP A 337 -6.79 23.02 -5.35
CA ASP A 337 -7.07 24.39 -4.88
C ASP A 337 -6.29 24.78 -3.61
N GLY A 338 -5.49 23.86 -3.06
CA GLY A 338 -4.59 24.12 -1.92
C GLY A 338 -5.16 23.84 -0.53
N ALA A 339 -6.36 23.26 -0.41
CA ALA A 339 -7.05 23.05 0.88
C ALA A 339 -6.43 21.97 1.79
N ARG A 340 -5.50 21.15 1.29
CA ARG A 340 -4.83 20.04 2.02
C ARG A 340 -5.81 19.14 2.83
N PRO A 341 -6.85 18.57 2.19
CA PRO A 341 -7.88 17.83 2.90
C PRO A 341 -7.34 16.54 3.55
N ALA A 342 -7.66 16.32 4.82
CA ALA A 342 -7.69 14.99 5.44
C ALA A 342 -8.97 14.24 5.04
N VAL A 343 -9.06 12.94 5.36
CA VAL A 343 -10.29 12.15 5.21
C VAL A 343 -10.83 11.71 6.57
N VAL A 344 -12.13 11.89 6.77
CA VAL A 344 -12.87 11.38 7.94
C VAL A 344 -14.10 10.62 7.49
N LEU A 345 -14.44 9.54 8.18
CA LEU A 345 -15.66 8.80 7.89
C LEU A 345 -16.89 9.54 8.41
N ALA A 346 -18.03 9.36 7.75
CA ALA A 346 -19.29 10.03 8.08
C ALA A 346 -19.70 9.86 9.55
N GLN A 347 -19.48 8.68 10.14
CA GLN A 347 -19.80 8.44 11.56
C GLN A 347 -18.93 9.26 12.54
N HIS A 348 -17.74 9.71 12.12
CA HIS A 348 -16.83 10.52 12.94
C HIS A 348 -16.86 12.01 12.59
N ALA A 349 -17.66 12.42 11.60
CA ALA A 349 -17.70 13.80 11.10
C ALA A 349 -18.13 14.84 12.16
N ARG A 350 -18.73 14.40 13.27
CA ARG A 350 -19.15 15.25 14.40
C ARG A 350 -18.57 14.81 15.73
N ASP A 351 -17.57 13.93 15.72
CA ASP A 351 -16.97 13.38 16.93
C ASP A 351 -15.73 14.18 17.33
N PRO A 352 -15.80 15.06 18.36
CA PRO A 352 -14.66 15.88 18.74
C PRO A 352 -13.47 15.04 19.25
N ALA A 353 -13.73 13.86 19.81
CA ALA A 353 -12.67 12.96 20.28
C ALA A 353 -11.87 12.36 19.12
N HIS A 354 -12.49 12.19 17.95
CA HIS A 354 -11.80 11.77 16.73
C HIS A 354 -11.12 12.94 15.99
N LEU A 355 -11.77 14.10 15.95
CA LEU A 355 -11.32 15.25 15.15
C LEU A 355 -10.19 16.05 15.81
N ALA A 356 -10.28 16.31 17.11
CA ALA A 356 -9.34 17.20 17.80
C ALA A 356 -7.89 16.65 17.84
N PRO A 357 -7.64 15.36 18.14
CA PRO A 357 -6.26 14.81 18.10
C PRO A 357 -5.62 14.87 16.71
N ARG A 358 -6.45 14.91 15.65
CA ARG A 358 -6.00 15.02 14.26
C ARG A 358 -5.84 16.48 13.79
N GLY A 359 -6.13 17.45 14.66
CA GLY A 359 -6.04 18.89 14.36
C GLY A 359 -7.08 19.39 13.37
N ILE A 360 -8.19 18.65 13.19
CA ILE A 360 -9.26 18.99 12.24
C ILE A 360 -10.19 20.02 12.88
N THR A 361 -10.33 21.18 12.23
CA THR A 361 -11.21 22.29 12.64
C THR A 361 -12.39 22.50 11.71
N ASP A 362 -12.26 22.09 10.45
CA ASP A 362 -13.25 22.32 9.40
C ASP A 362 -13.63 21.00 8.73
N VAL A 363 -14.93 20.69 8.72
CA VAL A 363 -15.46 19.45 8.13
C VAL A 363 -16.34 19.81 6.94
N VAL A 364 -16.04 19.23 5.78
CA VAL A 364 -16.71 19.53 4.51
C VAL A 364 -17.29 18.25 3.92
N TRP A 365 -18.51 18.32 3.41
CA TRP A 365 -19.15 17.20 2.71
C TRP A 365 -18.96 17.31 1.19
N PRO A 366 -18.82 16.19 0.46
CA PRO A 366 -18.64 16.25 -0.99
C PRO A 366 -19.72 17.04 -1.74
N HIS A 367 -20.97 17.00 -1.28
CA HIS A 367 -22.10 17.71 -1.91
C HIS A 367 -22.10 19.23 -1.66
N ASP A 368 -21.30 19.72 -0.72
CA ASP A 368 -21.15 21.15 -0.44
C ASP A 368 -20.03 21.78 -1.31
N VAL A 369 -19.10 20.96 -1.79
CA VAL A 369 -17.97 21.40 -2.62
C VAL A 369 -18.43 21.69 -4.05
N GLY A 370 -18.63 22.99 -4.33
CA GLY A 370 -19.12 23.50 -5.62
C GLY A 370 -20.46 24.23 -5.55
N ARG A 371 -21.10 24.33 -4.37
CA ARG A 371 -22.28 25.20 -4.15
C ARG A 371 -21.92 26.62 -3.72
N THR A 372 -20.64 26.90 -3.47
CA THR A 372 -20.11 28.23 -3.15
C THR A 372 -19.80 29.04 -4.42
N GLY A 373 -20.85 29.36 -5.19
CA GLY A 373 -20.92 30.68 -5.81
C GLY A 373 -21.23 31.73 -4.73
N PRO A 374 -20.97 33.04 -4.95
CA PRO A 374 -21.19 34.06 -3.94
C PRO A 374 -22.63 33.99 -3.43
N THR A 375 -22.78 33.85 -2.11
CA THR A 375 -24.08 33.90 -1.44
C THR A 375 -24.74 35.23 -1.79
N PRO A 376 -25.93 35.27 -2.42
CA PRO A 376 -26.60 36.54 -2.65
C PRO A 376 -26.87 37.20 -1.30
N PRO A 377 -26.67 38.53 -1.17
CA PRO A 377 -26.82 39.20 0.11
C PRO A 377 -28.23 38.94 0.64
N ARG A 378 -28.31 38.49 1.88
CA ARG A 378 -29.56 38.39 2.62
C ARG A 378 -30.24 39.76 2.55
N ARG A 379 -31.38 39.83 1.86
CA ARG A 379 -32.28 40.98 2.00
C ARG A 379 -32.81 40.94 3.42
N SER A 380 -32.42 41.92 4.23
CA SER A 380 -33.04 42.24 5.51
C SER A 380 -34.31 43.07 5.28
N PRO A 381 -35.22 43.08 6.27
CA PRO A 381 -36.63 42.68 6.17
C PRO A 381 -37.50 43.55 5.25
#